data_AF-A0A3D4PV83-F1
#
_entry.id   AF-A0A3D4PV83-F1
#
_cell.length_a   1.000
_cell.length_b   1.000
_cell.length_c   1.000
_cell.angle_alpha   90.00
_cell.angle_beta   90.00
_cell.angle_gamma   90.00
#
_symmetry.space_group_name_H-M   'P 1'
#
loop_
_entity.id
_entity.type
_entity.pdbx_description
1 polymer ?
#
loop_
_entity_poly.entity_id
_entity_poly.type
_entity_poly.pdbx_seq_one_letter_code
_entity_poly.pdbx_strand_id
1 'polypeptide(L)' 'GGASDGNFTAGIGVPTLDGLGAVGGGAHAEYEHVVVSEIVPRARLLAALVAEILRTEEPWRS' A
#
# COMPACT_ATOMS: atom_id res chain seq x y z
N GLY A 1 -12.15 1.43 -6.19
CA GLY A 1 -11.02 0.50 -6.39
C GLY A 1 -10.66 0.52 -7.85
N GLY A 2 -9.46 0.98 -8.18
CA GLY A 2 -8.87 0.85 -9.51
C GLY A 2 -8.06 -0.46 -9.60
N ALA A 3 -7.67 -0.84 -10.81
CA ALA A 3 -6.67 -1.89 -10.99
C ALA A 3 -5.32 -1.42 -10.43
N SER A 4 -4.59 -2.32 -9.78
CA SER A 4 -3.25 -2.11 -9.23
C SER A 4 -2.40 -3.35 -9.50
N ASP A 5 -1.08 -3.20 -9.48
CA ASP A 5 -0.14 -4.32 -9.67
C ASP A 5 -0.31 -5.40 -8.59
N GLY A 6 -0.83 -5.04 -7.41
CA GLY A 6 -1.17 -5.99 -6.34
C GLY A 6 -2.20 -7.04 -6.75
N ASN A 7 -3.02 -6.77 -7.77
CA ASN A 7 -3.97 -7.76 -8.29
C ASN A 7 -3.25 -8.96 -8.93
N PHE A 8 -2.06 -8.78 -9.50
CA PHE A 8 -1.31 -9.88 -10.10
C PHE A 8 -0.78 -10.84 -9.04
N THR A 9 -0.22 -10.33 -7.95
CA THR A 9 0.31 -11.15 -6.85
C THR A 9 -0.82 -11.81 -6.06
N ALA A 10 -1.91 -11.09 -5.82
CA ALA A 10 -3.11 -11.66 -5.23
C ALA A 10 -3.69 -12.79 -6.10
N GLY A 11 -3.68 -12.62 -7.43
CA GLY A 11 -4.17 -13.62 -8.39
C GLY A 11 -3.44 -14.96 -8.37
N ILE A 12 -2.19 -15.00 -7.86
CA ILE A 12 -1.41 -16.23 -7.68
C ILE A 12 -1.39 -16.72 -6.23
N GLY A 13 -2.26 -16.19 -5.37
CA GLY A 13 -2.41 -16.63 -3.98
C GLY A 13 -1.39 -16.06 -3.00
N VAL A 14 -0.58 -15.08 -3.40
CA VAL A 14 0.35 -14.41 -2.48
C VAL A 14 -0.44 -13.42 -1.62
N PRO A 15 -0.36 -13.49 -0.28
CA PRO A 15 -0.95 -12.48 0.59
C PRO A 15 -0.44 -11.09 0.22
N THR A 16 -1.34 -10.26 -0.30
CA THR A 16 -1.00 -8.95 -0.87
C THR A 16 -1.80 -7.87 -0.17
N LEU A 17 -1.10 -6.94 0.45
CA LEU A 17 -1.66 -5.68 0.93
C LEU A 17 -1.40 -4.60 -0.13
N ASP A 18 -2.46 -4.01 -0.66
CA ASP A 18 -2.42 -3.06 -1.78
C ASP A 18 -3.07 -1.71 -1.39
N GLY A 19 -2.86 -0.67 -2.19
CA GLY A 19 -3.47 0.65 -1.98
C GLY A 19 -2.80 1.52 -0.90
N LEU A 20 -1.54 1.24 -0.57
CA LEU A 20 -0.75 2.01 0.41
C LEU A 20 -0.17 3.32 -0.16
N GLY A 21 -0.47 3.68 -1.41
CA GLY A 21 -0.02 4.92 -2.09
C GLY A 21 -0.55 6.23 -1.48
N ALA A 22 -0.45 7.35 -2.18
CA ALA A 22 -0.90 8.65 -1.62
C ALA A 22 -2.43 8.69 -1.36
N VAL A 23 -2.86 9.50 -0.39
CA VAL A 23 -4.28 9.89 -0.29
C VAL A 23 -4.52 11.00 -1.29
N GLY A 24 -5.58 10.88 -2.09
CA GLY A 24 -5.87 11.79 -3.18
C GLY A 24 -7.13 11.37 -3.93
N GLY A 25 -7.38 12.03 -5.06
CA GLY A 25 -8.54 11.74 -5.89
C GLY A 25 -8.33 12.14 -7.34
N GLY A 26 -9.26 11.69 -8.19
CA GLY A 26 -9.27 12.05 -9.61
C GLY A 26 -8.13 11.42 -10.41
N ALA A 27 -7.70 10.20 -10.06
CA ALA A 27 -6.69 9.49 -10.86
C ALA A 27 -7.08 9.48 -12.34
N HIS A 28 -6.18 9.98 -13.20
CA HIS A 28 -6.39 10.18 -14.65
C HIS A 28 -7.40 11.29 -15.02
N ALA A 29 -7.62 12.28 -14.15
CA ALA A 29 -8.46 13.45 -14.43
C ALA A 29 -7.67 14.76 -14.28
N GLU A 30 -8.18 15.85 -14.86
CA GLU A 30 -7.58 17.19 -14.74
C GLU A 30 -7.46 17.67 -13.28
N TYR A 31 -8.36 17.20 -12.42
CA TYR A 31 -8.37 17.49 -10.99
C TYR A 31 -7.66 16.42 -10.16
N GLU A 32 -6.76 15.63 -10.76
CA GLU A 32 -5.90 14.70 -10.04
C GLU A 32 -5.08 15.44 -8.97
N HIS A 33 -5.15 14.98 -7.73
CA HIS A 33 -4.46 15.63 -6.62
C HIS A 33 -4.15 14.64 -5.49
N VAL A 34 -3.22 15.08 -4.64
CA VAL A 34 -2.80 14.41 -3.40
C VAL A 34 -3.06 15.34 -2.22
N VAL A 35 -3.50 14.76 -1.10
CA VAL A 35 -3.66 15.47 0.18
C VAL A 35 -2.30 15.53 0.90
N VAL A 36 -1.65 16.69 0.89
CA VAL A 36 -0.28 16.87 1.41
C VAL A 36 -0.16 16.50 2.89
N SER A 37 -1.17 16.83 3.71
CA SER A 37 -1.16 16.50 5.15
C SER A 37 -1.13 15.00 5.43
N GLU A 38 -1.55 14.16 4.48
CA GLU A 38 -1.61 12.70 4.61
C GLU A 38 -0.30 12.01 4.19
N ILE A 39 0.62 12.71 3.52
CA ILE A 39 1.87 12.12 3.03
C ILE A 39 2.71 11.58 4.20
N VAL A 40 2.93 12.40 5.23
CA VAL A 40 3.76 12.02 6.38
C VAL A 40 3.13 10.89 7.21
N PRO A 41 1.83 10.95 7.59
CA PRO A 41 1.15 9.82 8.22
C PRO A 41 1.25 8.52 7.43
N ARG A 42 1.05 8.56 6.10
CA ARG A 42 1.15 7.35 5.25
C ARG A 42 2.56 6.79 5.18
N ALA A 43 3.58 7.65 5.04
CA ALA A 43 4.97 7.20 5.05
C ALA A 43 5.35 6.54 6.38
N ARG A 44 4.88 7.09 7.51
CA ARG A 44 5.08 6.49 8.84
C ARG A 44 4.39 5.13 8.97
N LEU A 45 3.16 5.01 8.49
CA LEU A 45 2.44 3.74 8.48
C LEU A 45 3.20 2.69 7.67
N LEU A 46 3.61 3.02 6.44
CA LEU A 46 4.38 2.11 5.59
C LEU A 46 5.69 1.67 6.27
N ALA A 47 6.43 2.62 6.85
CA ALA A 47 7.66 2.32 7.58
C ALA A 47 7.39 1.40 8.79
N ALA A 48 6.30 1.60 9.52
CA ALA A 48 5.93 0.76 10.65
C ALA A 48 5.56 -0.67 10.21
N LEU A 49 4.84 -0.83 9.09
CA LEU A 49 4.52 -2.13 8.51
C LEU A 49 5.79 -2.88 8.08
N VAL A 50 6.71 -2.22 7.38
CA VAL A 50 8.00 -2.81 7.00
C VAL A 50 8.79 -3.22 8.23
N ALA A 51 8.86 -2.34 9.25
CA ALA A 51 9.56 -2.65 10.49
C ALA A 51 8.93 -3.84 11.23
N GLU A 52 7.61 -4.03 11.15
CA GLU A 52 6.94 -5.19 11.73
C GLU A 52 7.30 -6.49 11.01
N ILE A 53 7.28 -6.50 9.67
CA ILE A 53 7.69 -7.67 8.88
C ILE A 53 9.13 -8.07 9.18
N LEU A 54 10.02 -7.09 9.37
CA LEU A 54 11.42 -7.35 9.73
C LEU A 54 11.61 -7.88 11.15
N ARG A 55 10.63 -7.71 12.05
CA ARG A 55 10.67 -8.25 13.42
C ARG A 55 10.19 -9.69 13.52
N THR A 56 9.41 -10.16 12.55
CA THR A 56 8.87 -11.52 12.55
C THR A 56 9.88 -12.49 11.93
N GLU A 57 10.50 -13.33 12.74
CA GLU A 57 11.52 -14.33 12.34
C GLU A 57 10.98 -15.53 11.52
N GLU A 58 9.66 -15.66 11.36
CA GLU A 58 9.02 -16.78 10.63
C GLU A 58 7.75 -16.27 9.95
N PRO A 59 7.81 -15.79 8.69
CA PRO A 59 6.75 -14.90 8.24
C PRO A 59 5.58 -15.61 7.52
N TRP A 60 5.61 -16.94 7.30
CA TRP A 60 4.59 -17.63 6.47
C TRP A 60 4.39 -19.15 6.68
N ARG A 61 4.70 -19.74 7.85
CA ARG A 61 4.37 -21.17 8.10
C ARG A 61 2.91 -21.38 8.52
N SER A 62 2.10 -21.82 7.56
CA SER A 62 1.00 -22.80 7.75
C SER A 62 0.58 -23.39 6.41
#